data_AF-A0A3L6N2G8-F1
#
_entry.id   AF-A0A3L6N2G8-F1
#
_cell.length_a   1.000
_cell.length_b   1.000
_cell.length_c   1.000
_cell.angle_alpha   90.00
_cell.angle_beta   90.00
_cell.angle_gamma   90.00
#
_symmetry.space_group_name_H-M   'P 1'
#
loop_
_entity.id
_entity.type
_entity.pdbx_description
1 polymer ?
#
loop_
_entity_poly.entity_id
_entity_poly.type
_entity_poly.pdbx_seq_one_letter_code
_entity_poly.pdbx_strand_id
1 'polypeptide(L)'
;MASSALQRLVRFVPRSSPSKILIGQPADKDIDVGAALRKGQEVAVNVWSGSSVLSPGSSTGTTETIDRVGLSATSNDFPWLTPF
;
A
#
# COMPACT_ATOMS: atom_id res chain seq x y z
N MET A 1 27.65 6.82 3.69
CA MET A 1 26.21 7.02 3.94
C MET A 1 25.45 6.44 2.77
N ALA A 2 24.80 5.29 2.93
CA ALA A 2 23.91 4.78 1.88
C ALA A 2 22.69 5.70 1.85
N SER A 3 22.58 6.53 0.81
CA SER A 3 21.30 7.13 0.43
C SER A 3 20.41 5.99 -0.04
N SER A 4 19.79 5.28 0.90
CA SER A 4 18.72 4.35 0.59
C SER A 4 17.61 5.21 0.01
N ALA A 5 17.53 5.27 -1.33
CA ALA A 5 16.42 5.93 -2.00
C ALA A 5 15.17 5.31 -1.39
N LEU A 6 14.44 6.10 -0.59
CA LEU A 6 13.20 5.66 0.03
C LEU A 6 12.25 5.37 -1.12
N GLN A 7 12.23 4.11 -1.55
CA GLN A 7 11.24 3.63 -2.50
C GLN A 7 9.90 3.90 -1.83
N ARG A 8 9.04 4.68 -2.51
CA ARG A 8 7.70 5.05 -2.04
C ARG A 8 6.84 3.79 -1.99
N LEU A 9 7.08 2.95 -0.98
CA LEU A 9 6.37 1.72 -0.73
C LEU A 9 5.20 2.04 0.18
N VAL A 10 4.03 1.63 -0.25
CA VAL A 10 2.79 1.78 0.50
C VAL A 10 2.33 0.42 0.97
N ARG A 11 1.83 0.38 2.21
CA ARG A 11 1.12 -0.78 2.74
C ARG A 11 -0.33 -0.68 2.32
N PHE A 12 -0.86 -1.73 1.74
CA PHE A 12 -2.20 -1.73 1.20
C PHE A 12 -2.85 -3.09 1.29
N VAL A 13 -4.18 -3.07 1.22
CA VAL A 13 -5.01 -4.25 1.10
C VAL A 13 -5.38 -4.38 -0.38
N PRO A 14 -5.02 -5.48 -1.06
CA PRO A 14 -5.36 -5.70 -2.46
C PRO A 14 -6.85 -6.04 -2.59
N ARG A 15 -7.48 -5.55 -3.66
CA ARG A 15 -8.89 -5.87 -3.95
C ARG A 15 -9.11 -7.37 -4.18
N SER A 16 -8.12 -8.07 -4.72
CA SER A 16 -8.15 -9.52 -4.95
C SER A 16 -8.12 -10.35 -3.66
N SER A 17 -7.63 -9.78 -2.55
CA SER A 17 -7.42 -10.51 -1.29
C SER A 17 -7.56 -9.55 -0.09
N PRO A 18 -8.80 -9.19 0.30
CA PRO A 18 -9.04 -8.19 1.34
C PRO A 18 -8.56 -8.60 2.74
N SER A 19 -8.25 -9.88 2.95
CA SER A 19 -7.72 -10.41 4.21
C SER A 19 -6.19 -10.34 4.33
N LYS A 20 -5.49 -9.87 3.30
CA LYS A 20 -4.02 -9.78 3.29
C LYS A 20 -3.58 -8.31 3.27
N ILE A 21 -2.48 -8.02 3.94
CA ILE A 21 -1.80 -6.73 3.86
C ILE A 21 -0.50 -6.98 3.08
N LEU A 22 -0.35 -6.28 1.97
CA LEU A 22 0.84 -6.33 1.13
C LEU A 22 1.55 -4.98 1.17
N ILE A 23 2.82 -4.99 0.78
CA ILE A 23 3.54 -3.78 0.41
C ILE A 23 3.67 -3.73 -1.09
N GLY A 24 3.60 -2.53 -1.64
CA GLY A 24 3.78 -2.32 -3.05
C GLY A 24 4.24 -0.93 -3.38
N GLN A 25 4.80 -0.81 -4.57
CA GLN A 25 5.20 0.47 -5.13
C GLN A 25 4.18 0.89 -6.18
N PRO A 26 3.62 2.11 -6.10
CA PRO A 26 2.77 2.67 -7.15
C PRO A 26 3.45 2.60 -8.51
N ALA A 27 2.70 2.20 -9.54
CA ALA A 27 3.19 2.18 -10.91
C ALA A 27 3.61 3.59 -11.36
N ASP A 28 2.82 4.59 -10.97
CA ASP A 28 3.13 6.00 -11.11
C ASP A 28 3.81 6.50 -9.82
N LYS A 29 5.03 7.03 -9.93
CA LYS A 29 5.80 7.50 -8.76
C LYS A 29 5.32 8.86 -8.23
N ASP A 30 4.56 9.59 -9.04
CA ASP A 30 4.11 10.95 -8.75
C ASP A 30 2.64 10.99 -8.32
N ILE A 31 1.93 9.85 -8.36
CA ILE A 31 0.55 9.76 -7.88
C ILE A 31 0.48 9.90 -6.35
N ASP A 32 -0.38 10.79 -5.90
CA ASP A 32 -0.82 10.79 -4.50
C ASP A 32 -1.86 9.68 -4.32
N VAL A 33 -1.39 8.55 -3.79
CA VAL A 33 -2.20 7.35 -3.52
C VAL A 33 -3.39 7.69 -2.61
N GLY A 34 -3.20 8.53 -1.59
CA GLY A 34 -4.26 8.90 -0.65
C GLY A 34 -5.35 9.73 -1.32
N ALA A 35 -4.96 10.71 -2.12
CA ALA A 35 -5.91 11.53 -2.87
C ALA A 35 -6.66 10.73 -3.94
N ALA A 36 -5.96 9.84 -4.67
CA ALA A 36 -6.57 8.99 -5.69
C ALA A 36 -7.63 8.06 -5.08
N LEU A 37 -7.29 7.36 -3.99
CA LEU A 37 -8.25 6.49 -3.31
C LEU A 37 -9.42 7.26 -2.71
N ARG A 38 -9.19 8.46 -2.17
CA ARG A 38 -10.27 9.32 -1.66
C ARG A 38 -11.23 9.76 -2.76
N LYS A 39 -10.76 9.89 -4.01
CA LYS A 39 -11.59 10.14 -5.19
C LYS A 39 -12.27 8.89 -5.74
N GLY A 40 -12.03 7.71 -5.16
CA GLY A 40 -12.49 6.43 -5.69
C GLY A 40 -11.74 5.97 -6.94
N GLN A 41 -10.56 6.54 -7.21
CA GLN A 41 -9.73 6.17 -8.34
C GLN A 41 -8.91 4.92 -8.03
N GLU A 42 -8.85 4.00 -8.99
CA GLU A 42 -8.06 2.78 -8.86
C GLU A 42 -6.57 3.11 -8.98
N VAL A 43 -5.79 2.61 -8.01
CA VAL A 43 -4.33 2.78 -8.00
C VAL A 43 -3.67 1.42 -8.15
N ALA A 44 -2.95 1.25 -9.25
CA ALA A 44 -2.14 0.07 -9.52
C ALA A 44 -0.78 0.15 -8.81
N VAL A 45 -0.43 -0.91 -8.10
CA VAL A 45 0.80 -1.05 -7.34
C VAL A 45 1.48 -2.37 -7.68
N ASN A 46 2.79 -2.34 -7.90
CA ASN A 46 3.58 -3.56 -7.99
C ASN A 46 3.84 -4.09 -6.58
N VAL A 47 3.50 -5.36 -6.36
CA VAL A 47 3.66 -6.08 -5.10
C VAL A 47 5.13 -6.42 -4.87
N TRP A 48 5.54 -6.32 -3.62
CA TRP A 48 6.86 -6.70 -3.15
C TRP A 48 6.75 -7.87 -2.19
N SER A 49 7.77 -8.74 -2.20
CA SER A 49 7.79 -9.97 -1.40
C SER A 49 8.04 -9.75 0.09
N GLY A 50 8.56 -8.59 0.48
CA GLY A 50 8.73 -8.21 1.87
C GLY A 50 7.40 -7.92 2.57
N SER A 51 7.46 -7.80 3.89
CA SER A 51 6.32 -7.42 4.74
C SER A 51 6.49 -6.05 5.40
N SER A 52 7.67 -5.43 5.22
CA SER A 52 8.07 -4.18 5.85
C SER A 52 8.62 -3.20 4.81
N VAL A 53 8.27 -1.92 4.95
CA VAL A 53 8.82 -0.83 4.12
C VAL A 53 10.33 -0.69 4.32
N LEU A 54 10.84 -1.02 5.51
CA LEU A 54 12.27 -1.00 5.83
C LEU A 54 13.02 -2.20 5.27
N SER A 55 12.31 -3.28 4.92
CA SER A 55 12.88 -4.50 4.38
C SER A 55 11.93 -5.08 3.34
N PRO A 56 11.83 -4.41 2.17
CA PRO A 56 10.80 -4.70 1.19
C PRO A 56 11.06 -5.97 0.38
N GLY A 57 12.21 -6.62 0.55
CA GLY A 57 12.58 -7.79 -0.24
C GLY A 57 12.74 -7.43 -1.71
N SER A 58 12.08 -8.18 -2.58
CA SER A 58 12.18 -8.03 -4.04
C SER A 58 10.80 -7.80 -4.65
N SER A 59 10.76 -7.03 -5.75
CA SER A 59 9.54 -6.94 -6.57
C SER A 59 9.13 -8.33 -7.05
N THR A 60 7.86 -8.68 -6.89
CA THR A 60 7.33 -9.96 -7.37
C THR A 60 6.96 -9.92 -8.85
N GLY A 61 6.94 -8.73 -9.46
CA GLY A 61 6.43 -8.51 -10.81
C GLY A 61 4.90 -8.61 -10.93
N THR A 62 4.21 -8.80 -9.80
CA THR A 62 2.75 -8.85 -9.74
C THR A 62 2.21 -7.44 -9.53
N THR A 63 1.24 -7.02 -10.33
CA THR A 63 0.52 -5.75 -10.13
C THR A 63 -0.83 -6.04 -9.48
N GLU A 64 -1.13 -5.34 -8.40
CA GLU A 64 -2.40 -5.39 -7.70
C GLU A 64 -3.05 -4.01 -7.67
N THR A 65 -4.36 -3.98 -7.48
CA THR A 65 -5.10 -2.73 -7.28
C THR A 65 -5.33 -2.52 -5.79
N ILE A 66 -5.03 -1.31 -5.31
CA ILE A 66 -5.30 -0.95 -3.93
C ILE A 66 -6.82 -0.85 -3.71
N ASP A 67 -7.33 -1.63 -2.77
CA ASP A 67 -8.67 -1.42 -2.21
C ASP A 67 -8.62 -0.37 -1.10
N ARG A 68 -7.69 -0.54 -0.16
CA ARG A 68 -7.52 0.35 1.00
C ARG A 68 -6.04 0.49 1.36
N VAL A 69 -5.60 1.70 1.73
CA VAL A 69 -4.26 1.91 2.29
C VAL A 69 -4.30 1.61 3.79
N GLY A 70 -3.42 0.71 4.22
CA GLY A 70 -3.26 0.36 5.62
C GLY A 70 -2.12 1.17 6.24
N LEU A 71 -2.45 2.25 6.96
CA LEU A 71 -1.48 2.85 7.87
C LEU A 71 -1.25 1.84 9.01
N SER A 72 0.01 1.52 9.29
CA SER A 72 0.36 0.61 10.38
C SER A 72 0.02 1.22 11.73
N ALA A 73 -1.18 0.98 12.22
CA ALA A 73 -1.45 1.00 13.65
C ALA A 73 -1.82 -0.42 14.04
N THR A 74 -1.13 -0.93 15.05
CA THR A 74 -1.55 -2.11 15.81
C THR A 74 -3.07 -2.06 16.06
N SER A 75 -3.69 -3.23 16.05
CA SER A 75 -5.13 -3.49 16.11
C SER A 75 -5.87 -2.74 17.23
N ASN A 76 -6.17 -1.44 17.08
CA ASN A 76 -7.19 -0.73 17.87
C ASN A 76 -7.57 0.70 17.43
N ASP A 77 -6.99 1.30 16.37
CA ASP A 77 -6.93 2.78 16.25
C ASP A 77 -7.86 3.47 15.23
N PHE A 78 -8.90 2.80 14.73
CA PHE A 78 -9.91 3.48 13.88
C PHE A 78 -11.36 3.24 14.33
N PRO A 79 -11.77 3.78 15.50
CA PRO A 79 -13.16 3.74 15.96
C PRO A 79 -14.14 4.60 15.13
N TRP A 80 -13.64 5.34 14.12
CA TRP A 80 -14.46 6.28 13.33
C TRP A 80 -15.04 5.69 12.03
N LEU A 81 -14.79 4.40 11.75
CA LEU A 81 -15.41 3.69 10.63
C LEU A 81 -16.59 2.85 11.13
N THR A 82 -17.58 3.50 11.73
CA THR A 82 -18.94 2.95 11.76
C THR A 82 -19.71 3.53 10.58
N PRO A 83 -20.38 2.70 9.75
CA PRO A 83 -21.38 3.21 8.82
C PRO A 83 -22.60 3.65 9.63
N PHE A 84 -23.06 4.88 9.41
CA PHE A 84 -24.48 5.23 9.57
C PHE A 84 -25.14 5.08 8.20
#